data_AF-A0A5N6C3E8-F1
#
_entry.id   AF-A0A5N6C3E8-F1
#
_cell.length_a   1.000
_cell.length_b   1.000
_cell.length_c   1.000
_cell.angle_alpha   90.00
_cell.angle_beta   90.00
_cell.angle_gamma   90.00
#
_symmetry.space_group_name_H-M   'P 1'
#
loop_
_entity.id
_entity.type
_entity.pdbx_description
1 polymer ?
#
loop_
_entity_poly.entity_id
_entity_poly.type
_entity_poly.pdbx_seq_one_letter_code
_entity_poly.pdbx_strand_id
1 'polypeptide(L)'
;MSERFRGGACGDASVTVPSLPRRLRPGDTVALVAPAGPVDPVRLERGTEVLAGLGLRVVHGASILAREGYLAGPDAARAADLQAAWCDPEVAAVICARGGYGTTRLLGLLDWDAMAAAGPKILLGSSDITALHRAFADRLGLATLFGPMPACATISDPEGPEQVTFAHLREALFEGGAPAPVTGDRVIVPGRAEGRLTGGNLALLAALCGTPYALRARGRIVLLEDVTEEPYRIDRMVTQLLQAGCLDGAAGIVLGSWVDCGDPLPVLTELLAPLGVPTVAGLPVGHGAPQMSMWLETNVAIVTESCSVAGTFRDSDAAT
;
A
#
# COMPACT_ATOMS: atom_id res chain seq x y z
N MET A 1 -21.63 -14.87 24.48
CA MET A 1 -20.18 -14.72 24.75
C MET A 1 -19.95 -13.27 25.12
N SER A 2 -20.21 -12.88 26.36
CA SER A 2 -19.26 -12.69 27.48
C SER A 2 -18.32 -11.48 27.28
N GLU A 3 -18.60 -10.42 28.04
CA GLU A 3 -17.92 -9.12 28.18
C GLU A 3 -16.44 -9.18 28.66
N ARG A 4 -15.61 -10.09 28.12
CA ARG A 4 -14.22 -10.30 28.56
C ARG A 4 -13.14 -9.74 27.63
N PHE A 5 -13.49 -8.96 26.61
CA PHE A 5 -12.54 -8.38 25.65
C PHE A 5 -12.61 -6.84 25.59
N ARG A 6 -12.68 -6.15 26.74
CA ARG A 6 -12.32 -4.72 26.76
C ARG A 6 -10.81 -4.59 26.93
N GLY A 7 -10.09 -4.85 25.83
CA GLY A 7 -8.70 -4.41 25.68
C GLY A 7 -8.66 -2.88 25.75
N GLY A 8 -7.63 -2.35 26.44
CA GLY A 8 -7.48 -0.92 26.67
C GLY A 8 -7.61 -0.11 25.39
N ALA A 9 -8.39 0.98 25.45
CA ALA A 9 -8.62 1.87 24.34
C ALA A 9 -7.26 2.31 23.75
N CYS A 10 -7.01 1.92 22.49
CA CYS A 10 -6.05 2.61 21.64
C CYS A 10 -6.56 4.05 21.58
N GLY A 11 -5.85 4.97 22.26
CA GLY A 11 -6.26 6.37 22.38
C GLY A 11 -6.56 6.96 21.00
N ASP A 12 -7.59 7.78 20.96
CA ASP A 12 -8.06 8.49 19.76
C ASP A 12 -6.97 9.49 19.34
N ALA A 13 -5.98 9.01 18.57
CA ALA A 13 -5.05 9.89 17.90
C ALA A 13 -5.89 10.76 16.97
N SER A 14 -5.89 12.06 17.26
CA SER A 14 -6.64 13.07 16.52
C SER A 14 -6.61 12.78 15.02
N VAL A 15 -7.80 12.71 14.41
CA VAL A 15 -7.97 12.51 12.96
C VAL A 15 -7.38 13.70 12.23
N THR A 16 -6.05 13.71 12.03
CA THR A 16 -5.39 14.66 11.15
C THR A 16 -5.80 14.30 9.72
N VAL A 17 -6.15 15.31 8.93
CA VAL A 17 -6.33 15.13 7.49
C VAL A 17 -4.95 14.79 6.92
N PRO A 18 -4.79 13.62 6.26
CA PRO A 18 -3.49 13.24 5.75
C PRO A 18 -3.07 14.25 4.71
N SER A 19 -1.83 14.71 4.83
CA SER A 19 -1.21 15.49 3.78
C SER A 19 -1.19 14.65 2.50
N LEU A 20 -1.46 15.30 1.37
CA LEU A 20 -1.32 14.71 0.04
C LEU A 20 -0.02 15.23 -0.56
N PRO A 21 0.87 14.37 -1.08
CA PRO A 21 2.03 14.85 -1.78
C PRO A 21 1.61 15.56 -3.07
N ARG A 22 2.50 16.37 -3.66
CA ARG A 22 2.26 16.95 -5.00
C ARG A 22 2.34 15.88 -6.09
N ARG A 23 1.72 16.14 -7.24
CA ARG A 23 1.86 15.30 -8.44
C ARG A 23 3.28 15.41 -9.01
N LEU A 24 3.72 14.36 -9.69
CA LEU A 24 4.97 14.38 -10.46
C LEU A 24 4.80 15.20 -11.73
N ARG A 25 5.94 15.70 -12.22
CA ARG A 25 6.09 16.42 -13.48
C ARG A 25 7.34 15.91 -14.19
N PRO A 26 7.38 15.94 -15.54
CA PRO A 26 8.61 15.71 -16.26
C PRO A 26 9.75 16.58 -15.73
N GLY A 27 10.92 15.99 -15.53
CA GLY A 27 12.10 16.61 -14.91
C GLY A 27 12.22 16.38 -13.40
N ASP A 28 11.16 15.94 -12.72
CA ASP A 28 11.25 15.58 -11.30
C ASP A 28 12.23 14.44 -11.06
N THR A 29 12.95 14.51 -9.95
CA THR A 29 13.83 13.42 -9.51
C THR A 29 13.02 12.44 -8.66
N VAL A 30 13.17 11.14 -8.96
CA VAL A 30 12.62 10.05 -8.15
C VAL A 30 13.74 9.13 -7.70
N ALA A 31 13.70 8.74 -6.44
CA ALA A 31 14.68 7.84 -5.85
C ALA A 31 14.11 6.42 -5.77
N LEU A 32 14.83 5.45 -6.34
CA LEU A 32 14.56 4.04 -6.13
C LEU A 32 15.31 3.55 -4.88
N VAL A 33 14.62 2.84 -4.00
CA VAL A 33 15.19 2.26 -2.78
C VAL A 33 14.73 0.81 -2.61
N ALA A 34 15.50 -0.01 -1.89
CA ALA A 34 15.18 -1.42 -1.65
C ALA A 34 14.99 -1.70 -0.15
N PRO A 35 13.86 -1.30 0.47
CA PRO A 35 13.66 -1.46 1.90
C PRO A 35 13.30 -2.91 2.31
N ALA A 36 13.15 -3.83 1.35
CA ALA A 36 12.65 -5.18 1.57
C ALA A 36 13.63 -6.24 1.04
N GLY A 37 13.19 -7.07 0.09
CA GLY A 37 13.99 -8.17 -0.46
C GLY A 37 14.94 -7.72 -1.59
N PRO A 38 15.95 -8.54 -1.94
CA PRO A 38 16.92 -8.26 -2.99
C PRO A 38 16.27 -7.91 -4.32
N VAL A 39 16.92 -7.02 -5.06
CA VAL A 39 16.46 -6.56 -6.37
C VAL A 39 17.24 -7.29 -7.46
N ASP A 40 16.52 -7.78 -8.48
CA ASP A 40 17.16 -8.30 -9.70
C ASP A 40 17.70 -7.13 -10.54
N PRO A 41 19.00 -7.09 -10.88
CA PRO A 41 19.59 -5.95 -11.60
C PRO A 41 18.98 -5.70 -12.97
N VAL A 42 18.61 -6.75 -13.71
CA VAL A 42 18.03 -6.63 -15.06
C VAL A 42 16.62 -6.05 -14.97
N ARG A 43 15.83 -6.47 -13.97
CA ARG A 43 14.52 -5.89 -13.71
C ARG A 43 14.62 -4.44 -13.24
N LEU A 44 15.61 -4.13 -12.39
CA LEU A 44 15.85 -2.76 -11.93
C LEU A 44 16.20 -1.82 -13.10
N GLU A 45 17.05 -2.27 -14.01
CA GLU A 45 17.43 -1.51 -15.21
C GLU A 45 16.20 -1.20 -16.07
N ARG A 46 15.42 -2.22 -16.45
CA ARG A 46 14.17 -2.03 -17.21
C ARG A 46 13.18 -1.13 -16.50
N GLY A 47 12.96 -1.34 -15.20
CA GLY A 47 12.08 -0.49 -14.41
C GLY A 47 12.56 0.96 -14.35
N THR A 48 13.88 1.18 -14.29
CA THR A 48 14.51 2.50 -14.36
C THR A 48 14.27 3.14 -15.72
N GLU A 49 14.44 2.40 -16.81
CA GLU A 49 14.16 2.88 -18.18
C GLU A 49 12.69 3.25 -18.36
N VAL A 50 11.76 2.45 -17.85
CA VAL A 50 10.31 2.73 -17.90
C VAL A 50 9.99 4.04 -17.18
N LEU A 51 10.53 4.26 -15.98
CA LEU A 51 10.32 5.49 -15.22
C LEU A 51 11.00 6.70 -15.88
N ALA A 52 12.22 6.52 -16.42
CA ALA A 52 12.91 7.56 -17.19
C ALA A 52 12.13 7.93 -18.46
N GLY A 53 11.47 6.96 -19.10
CA GLY A 53 10.58 7.15 -20.24
C GLY A 53 9.35 8.00 -19.93
N LEU A 54 8.95 8.13 -18.65
CA LEU A 54 7.94 9.08 -18.19
C LEU A 54 8.48 10.52 -18.04
N GLY A 55 9.75 10.76 -18.42
CA GLY A 55 10.44 12.04 -18.30
C GLY A 55 11.00 12.32 -16.91
N LEU A 56 11.13 11.30 -16.04
CA LEU A 56 11.67 11.44 -14.69
C LEU A 56 13.20 11.28 -14.67
N ARG A 57 13.86 11.97 -13.73
CA ARG A 57 15.28 11.71 -13.40
C ARG A 57 15.32 10.63 -12.32
N VAL A 58 15.79 9.44 -12.64
CA VAL A 58 15.83 8.32 -11.70
C VAL A 58 17.20 8.26 -11.02
N VAL A 59 17.22 8.27 -9.69
CA VAL A 59 18.42 8.01 -8.87
C VAL A 59 18.21 6.76 -8.03
N HIS A 60 19.29 6.08 -7.67
CA HIS A 60 19.24 4.85 -6.89
C HIS A 60 19.84 5.07 -5.50
N GLY A 61 19.25 4.45 -4.48
CA GLY A 61 19.86 4.31 -3.15
C GLY A 61 21.20 3.56 -3.25
N ALA A 62 22.14 3.91 -2.38
CA ALA A 62 23.50 3.41 -2.45
C ALA A 62 23.58 1.88 -2.29
N SER A 63 22.63 1.29 -1.56
CA SER A 63 22.53 -0.14 -1.28
C SER A 63 21.48 -0.87 -2.13
N ILE A 64 20.96 -0.26 -3.22
CA ILE A 64 19.82 -0.84 -3.98
C ILE A 64 20.06 -2.26 -4.53
N LEU A 65 21.31 -2.62 -4.85
CA LEU A 65 21.71 -3.95 -5.30
C LEU A 65 22.39 -4.79 -4.20
N ALA A 66 22.45 -4.28 -2.96
CA ALA A 66 23.00 -5.03 -1.85
C ALA A 66 22.16 -6.28 -1.57
N ARG A 67 22.81 -7.31 -1.02
CA ARG A 67 22.17 -8.58 -0.71
C ARG A 67 22.72 -9.18 0.57
N GLU A 68 21.82 -9.58 1.45
CA GLU A 68 22.11 -10.34 2.66
C GLU A 68 21.03 -11.39 2.85
N GLY A 69 21.28 -12.61 2.35
CA GLY A 69 20.29 -13.68 2.32
C GLY A 69 19.03 -13.29 1.53
N TYR A 70 17.90 -13.21 2.23
CA TYR A 70 16.59 -12.81 1.69
C TYR A 70 16.29 -11.31 1.82
N LEU A 71 17.26 -10.49 2.25
CA LEU A 71 17.15 -9.04 2.41
C LEU A 71 17.99 -8.30 1.37
N ALA A 72 17.56 -7.10 0.97
CA ALA A 72 18.34 -6.18 0.13
C ALA A 72 19.49 -5.49 0.90
N GLY A 73 20.27 -6.27 1.64
CA GLY A 73 21.38 -5.81 2.47
C GLY A 73 21.01 -5.50 3.93
N PRO A 74 21.98 -5.00 4.71
CA PRO A 74 21.82 -4.74 6.13
C PRO A 74 20.72 -3.73 6.44
N ASP A 75 20.02 -3.90 7.57
CA ASP A 75 18.91 -3.03 7.99
C ASP A 75 19.32 -1.54 8.02
N ALA A 76 20.50 -1.24 8.56
CA ALA A 76 21.02 0.12 8.65
C ALA A 76 21.23 0.76 7.27
N ALA A 77 21.68 0.00 6.28
CA ALA A 77 21.90 0.50 4.92
C ALA A 77 20.56 0.76 4.21
N ARG A 78 19.61 -0.18 4.32
CA ARG A 78 18.26 -0.03 3.75
C ARG A 78 17.50 1.14 4.37
N ALA A 79 17.60 1.32 5.69
CA ALA A 79 17.01 2.46 6.40
C ALA A 79 17.67 3.78 6.00
N ALA A 80 19.01 3.82 5.90
CA ALA A 80 19.75 5.01 5.49
C ALA A 80 19.40 5.45 4.06
N ASP A 81 19.29 4.52 3.12
CA ASP A 81 18.86 4.83 1.74
C ASP A 81 17.46 5.44 1.71
N LEU A 82 16.50 4.82 2.43
CA LEU A 82 15.14 5.32 2.51
C LEU A 82 15.08 6.72 3.13
N GLN A 83 15.76 6.92 4.26
CA GLN A 83 15.77 8.20 4.95
C GLN A 83 16.48 9.28 4.15
N ALA A 84 17.63 8.99 3.55
CA ALA A 84 18.37 9.93 2.72
C ALA A 84 17.53 10.37 1.51
N ALA A 85 16.93 9.42 0.78
CA ALA A 85 16.04 9.71 -0.33
C ALA A 85 14.82 10.54 0.10
N TRP A 86 14.22 10.21 1.25
CA TRP A 86 13.09 10.96 1.77
C TRP A 86 13.44 12.36 2.24
N CYS A 87 14.63 12.57 2.82
CA CYS A 87 15.06 13.88 3.32
C CYS A 87 15.74 14.77 2.28
N ASP A 88 16.09 14.25 1.10
CA ASP A 88 16.73 15.03 0.03
C ASP A 88 15.72 15.99 -0.66
N PRO A 89 15.87 17.33 -0.57
CA PRO A 89 14.91 18.27 -1.15
C PRO A 89 14.75 18.17 -2.68
N GLU A 90 15.72 17.59 -3.40
CA GLU A 90 15.64 17.40 -4.85
C GLU A 90 14.76 16.22 -5.25
N VAL A 91 14.48 15.29 -4.33
CA VAL A 91 13.69 14.09 -4.57
C VAL A 91 12.19 14.38 -4.39
N ALA A 92 11.41 14.20 -5.44
CA ALA A 92 9.95 14.38 -5.44
C ALA A 92 9.17 13.12 -5.03
N ALA A 93 9.75 11.94 -5.25
CA ALA A 93 9.16 10.66 -4.89
C ALA A 93 10.21 9.62 -4.50
N VAL A 94 9.86 8.77 -3.54
CA VAL A 94 10.60 7.57 -3.18
C VAL A 94 9.79 6.36 -3.63
N ILE A 95 10.35 5.57 -4.53
CA ILE A 95 9.70 4.41 -5.13
C ILE A 95 10.45 3.15 -4.69
N CYS A 96 9.75 2.25 -4.01
CA CYS A 96 10.34 0.99 -3.57
C CYS A 96 10.56 0.09 -4.78
N ALA A 97 11.78 -0.39 -4.99
CA ALA A 97 12.17 -1.14 -6.16
C ALA A 97 11.37 -2.45 -6.30
N ARG A 98 11.14 -3.14 -5.18
CA ARG A 98 10.32 -4.34 -5.05
C ARG A 98 9.93 -4.57 -3.58
N GLY A 99 8.95 -5.45 -3.34
CA GLY A 99 8.55 -5.88 -1.99
C GLY A 99 9.52 -6.89 -1.38
N GLY A 100 9.00 -7.89 -0.66
CA GLY A 100 9.78 -9.04 -0.21
C GLY A 100 9.62 -9.29 1.26
N TYR A 101 10.71 -9.13 2.00
CA TYR A 101 10.68 -9.26 3.44
C TYR A 101 11.67 -8.28 4.06
N GLY A 102 11.33 -7.79 5.24
CA GLY A 102 12.26 -7.08 6.12
C GLY A 102 12.01 -5.58 6.24
N THR A 103 10.94 -5.05 5.64
CA THR A 103 10.56 -3.64 5.78
C THR A 103 10.22 -3.28 7.23
N THR A 104 9.55 -4.18 7.96
CA THR A 104 9.19 -3.98 9.38
C THR A 104 10.40 -3.73 10.28
N ARG A 105 11.57 -4.27 9.91
CA ARG A 105 12.83 -4.10 10.64
C ARG A 105 13.38 -2.68 10.57
N LEU A 106 12.94 -1.89 9.58
CA LEU A 106 13.43 -0.54 9.36
C LEU A 106 12.71 0.50 10.22
N LEU A 107 11.46 0.23 10.65
CA LEU A 107 10.59 1.25 11.23
C LEU A 107 11.15 1.90 12.50
N GLY A 108 11.93 1.14 13.29
CA GLY A 108 12.61 1.63 14.49
C GLY A 108 13.96 2.31 14.24
N LEU A 109 14.47 2.28 13.02
CA LEU A 109 15.76 2.88 12.63
C LEU A 109 15.60 4.25 11.98
N LEU A 110 14.40 4.58 11.51
CA LEU A 110 14.11 5.82 10.82
C LEU A 110 13.90 6.99 11.79
N ASP A 111 14.51 8.12 11.46
CA ASP A 111 14.24 9.40 12.10
C ASP A 111 12.96 10.01 11.51
N TRP A 112 11.83 9.65 12.12
CA TRP A 112 10.51 10.11 11.68
C TRP A 112 10.34 11.62 11.81
N ASP A 113 11.03 12.29 12.74
CA ASP A 113 10.92 13.73 12.92
C ASP A 113 11.64 14.46 11.79
N ALA A 114 12.84 13.99 11.39
CA ALA A 114 13.54 14.49 10.21
C ALA A 114 12.73 14.24 8.93
N MET A 115 12.12 13.05 8.80
CA MET A 115 11.27 12.72 7.64
C MET A 115 9.99 13.57 7.58
N ALA A 116 9.40 13.91 8.74
CA ALA A 116 8.29 14.85 8.81
C ALA A 116 8.70 16.27 8.40
N ALA A 117 9.87 16.73 8.88
CA ALA A 117 10.42 18.04 8.54
C ALA A 117 10.76 18.20 7.05
N ALA A 118 11.11 17.10 6.37
CA ALA A 118 11.34 17.09 4.92
C ALA A 118 10.09 17.32 4.07
N GLY A 119 8.90 17.19 4.67
CA GLY A 119 7.62 17.42 4.01
C GLY A 119 7.11 16.24 3.17
N PRO A 120 5.88 16.36 2.63
CA PRO A 120 5.20 15.26 1.97
C PRO A 120 5.77 14.98 0.58
N LYS A 121 6.16 13.71 0.34
CA LYS A 121 6.56 13.17 -0.96
C LYS A 121 5.73 11.95 -1.31
N ILE A 122 5.82 11.48 -2.55
CA ILE A 122 5.18 10.22 -2.91
C ILE A 122 6.02 9.07 -2.37
N LEU A 123 5.41 8.18 -1.59
CA LEU A 123 5.90 6.83 -1.35
C LEU A 123 5.12 5.87 -2.26
N LEU A 124 5.81 5.09 -3.10
CA LEU A 124 5.20 4.06 -3.95
C LEU A 124 5.73 2.67 -3.58
N GLY A 125 4.82 1.73 -3.37
CA GLY A 125 5.12 0.30 -3.30
C GLY A 125 3.90 -0.54 -2.91
N SER A 126 4.05 -1.85 -2.83
CA SER A 126 3.00 -2.78 -2.40
C SER A 126 3.62 -3.96 -1.64
N SER A 127 2.83 -4.96 -1.24
CA SER A 127 3.34 -6.16 -0.55
C SER A 127 3.98 -5.80 0.81
N ASP A 128 5.24 -6.22 1.06
CA ASP A 128 6.03 -5.91 2.28
C ASP A 128 6.10 -4.41 2.62
N ILE A 129 5.97 -3.54 1.61
CA ILE A 129 5.94 -2.08 1.76
C ILE A 129 4.70 -1.58 2.53
N THR A 130 3.68 -2.43 2.72
CA THR A 130 2.52 -2.17 3.59
C THR A 130 2.95 -1.69 4.98
N ALA A 131 4.07 -2.17 5.51
CA ALA A 131 4.63 -1.70 6.78
C ALA A 131 5.03 -0.21 6.75
N LEU A 132 5.63 0.26 5.66
CA LEU A 132 5.93 1.69 5.48
C LEU A 132 4.65 2.49 5.26
N HIS A 133 3.69 1.99 4.47
CA HIS A 133 2.40 2.68 4.30
C HIS A 133 1.71 2.96 5.63
N ARG A 134 1.66 1.96 6.53
CA ARG A 134 1.13 2.14 7.89
C ARG A 134 1.94 3.12 8.73
N ALA A 135 3.27 3.02 8.68
CA ALA A 135 4.13 3.91 9.44
C ALA A 135 4.05 5.36 8.95
N PHE A 136 3.95 5.60 7.64
CA PHE A 136 3.81 6.93 7.06
C PHE A 136 2.45 7.55 7.42
N ALA A 137 1.38 6.75 7.39
CA ALA A 137 0.08 7.18 7.86
C ALA A 137 0.12 7.60 9.35
N ASP A 138 0.72 6.77 10.21
CA ASP A 138 0.69 6.99 11.66
C ASP A 138 1.70 8.03 12.15
N ARG A 139 2.87 8.15 11.50
CA ARG A 139 3.97 9.03 11.93
C ARG A 139 3.98 10.37 11.21
N LEU A 140 3.56 10.40 9.95
CA LEU A 140 3.61 11.60 9.11
C LEU A 140 2.23 12.14 8.76
N GLY A 141 1.15 11.37 9.04
CA GLY A 141 -0.19 11.72 8.58
C GLY A 141 -0.18 11.94 7.07
N LEU A 142 0.35 10.99 6.30
CA LEU A 142 0.61 11.14 4.87
C LEU A 142 -0.07 10.03 4.08
N ALA A 143 -0.75 10.43 3.00
CA ALA A 143 -1.25 9.51 1.99
C ALA A 143 -0.11 8.95 1.13
N THR A 144 -0.14 7.65 0.85
CA THR A 144 0.89 6.92 0.09
C THR A 144 0.27 6.13 -1.05
N LEU A 145 1.07 5.77 -2.06
CA LEU A 145 0.58 5.04 -3.24
C LEU A 145 0.86 3.55 -3.09
N PHE A 146 -0.20 2.77 -2.90
CA PHE A 146 -0.14 1.33 -3.01
C PHE A 146 -0.21 0.93 -4.49
N GLY A 147 0.81 0.27 -5.02
CA GLY A 147 0.83 -0.01 -6.47
C GLY A 147 2.04 -0.82 -6.97
N PRO A 148 2.18 -0.92 -8.30
CA PRO A 148 3.25 -1.67 -8.95
C PRO A 148 4.62 -1.07 -8.65
N MET A 149 5.64 -1.93 -8.58
CA MET A 149 7.02 -1.57 -8.28
C MET A 149 7.92 -1.83 -9.50
N PRO A 150 8.95 -1.00 -9.74
CA PRO A 150 9.69 -1.00 -10.99
C PRO A 150 10.46 -2.28 -11.27
N ALA A 151 10.89 -3.05 -10.26
CA ALA A 151 11.57 -4.33 -10.45
C ALA A 151 10.63 -5.55 -10.31
N CYS A 152 9.32 -5.37 -10.54
CA CYS A 152 8.31 -6.42 -10.60
C CYS A 152 7.83 -6.64 -12.04
N ALA A 153 7.34 -7.85 -12.33
CA ALA A 153 7.00 -8.28 -13.69
C ALA A 153 6.00 -7.35 -14.40
N THR A 154 5.05 -6.75 -13.67
CA THR A 154 4.07 -5.81 -14.23
C THR A 154 4.69 -4.53 -14.82
N ILE A 155 5.93 -4.18 -14.46
CA ILE A 155 6.65 -3.02 -14.98
C ILE A 155 7.88 -3.41 -15.80
N SER A 156 8.66 -4.39 -15.34
CA SER A 156 9.97 -4.74 -15.92
C SER A 156 9.98 -5.99 -16.82
N ASP A 157 8.83 -6.36 -17.38
CA ASP A 157 8.77 -7.47 -18.34
C ASP A 157 9.64 -7.15 -19.59
N PRO A 158 10.34 -8.14 -20.17
CA PRO A 158 11.08 -7.94 -21.41
C PRO A 158 10.25 -7.35 -22.57
N GLU A 159 8.95 -7.60 -22.62
CA GLU A 159 8.05 -7.08 -23.67
C GLU A 159 7.53 -5.66 -23.37
N GLY A 160 7.93 -5.10 -22.23
CA GLY A 160 7.48 -3.79 -21.74
C GLY A 160 6.45 -3.91 -20.61
N PRO A 161 6.09 -2.79 -19.96
CA PRO A 161 5.18 -2.82 -18.82
C PRO A 161 3.77 -3.27 -19.25
N GLU A 162 3.06 -3.95 -18.34
CA GLU A 162 1.66 -4.32 -18.55
C GLU A 162 0.82 -3.05 -18.73
N GLN A 163 0.11 -2.96 -19.85
CA GLN A 163 -0.41 -1.69 -20.36
C GLN A 163 -1.44 -1.03 -19.44
N VAL A 164 -2.33 -1.82 -18.84
CA VAL A 164 -3.39 -1.29 -17.97
C VAL A 164 -2.78 -0.80 -16.66
N THR A 165 -1.91 -1.61 -16.05
CA THR A 165 -1.11 -1.27 -14.88
C THR A 165 -0.34 0.02 -15.09
N PHE A 166 0.37 0.12 -16.21
CA PHE A 166 1.22 1.27 -16.50
C PHE A 166 0.43 2.54 -16.76
N ALA A 167 -0.67 2.46 -17.50
CA ALA A 167 -1.56 3.58 -17.73
C ALA A 167 -2.13 4.11 -16.41
N HIS A 168 -2.62 3.22 -15.54
CA HIS A 168 -3.19 3.57 -14.24
C HIS A 168 -2.14 4.12 -13.27
N LEU A 169 -0.91 3.58 -13.29
CA LEU A 169 0.20 4.11 -12.51
C LEU A 169 0.58 5.52 -12.97
N ARG A 170 0.69 5.73 -14.28
CA ARG A 170 1.01 7.04 -14.88
C ARG A 170 -0.03 8.08 -14.47
N GLU A 171 -1.31 7.73 -14.56
CA GLU A 171 -2.41 8.59 -14.11
C GLU A 171 -2.29 8.92 -12.62
N ALA A 172 -2.05 7.92 -11.76
CA ALA A 172 -1.89 8.10 -10.32
C ALA A 172 -0.71 9.00 -9.91
N LEU A 173 0.35 9.02 -10.71
CA LEU A 173 1.59 9.77 -10.44
C LEU A 173 1.54 11.21 -10.96
N PHE A 174 0.99 11.43 -12.15
CA PHE A 174 1.07 12.71 -12.87
C PHE A 174 -0.26 13.44 -12.97
N GLU A 175 -1.35 12.69 -13.11
CA GLU A 175 -2.67 13.24 -13.41
C GLU A 175 -3.51 13.35 -12.15
N GLY A 176 -4.60 14.11 -12.23
CA GLY A 176 -5.55 14.33 -11.15
C GLY A 176 -6.99 14.34 -11.63
N GLY A 177 -7.92 14.25 -10.68
CA GLY A 177 -9.35 14.24 -10.95
C GLY A 177 -10.01 12.97 -10.42
N ALA A 178 -11.23 12.72 -10.89
CA ALA A 178 -12.02 11.54 -10.56
C ALA A 178 -11.78 10.45 -11.63
N PRO A 179 -10.90 9.47 -11.38
CA PRO A 179 -10.66 8.41 -12.34
C PRO A 179 -11.86 7.49 -12.49
N ALA A 180 -11.78 6.63 -13.49
CA ALA A 180 -12.66 5.47 -13.57
C ALA A 180 -12.58 4.67 -12.25
N PRO A 181 -13.71 4.25 -11.67
CA PRO A 181 -13.71 3.37 -10.51
C PRO A 181 -12.93 2.08 -10.78
N VAL A 182 -12.26 1.57 -9.75
CA VAL A 182 -11.64 0.24 -9.82
C VAL A 182 -12.72 -0.79 -9.53
N THR A 183 -13.01 -1.64 -10.51
CA THR A 183 -14.09 -2.63 -10.46
C THR A 183 -13.56 -4.02 -10.10
N GLY A 184 -14.23 -4.67 -9.16
CA GLY A 184 -14.07 -6.08 -8.82
C GLY A 184 -15.08 -6.97 -9.55
N ASP A 185 -15.15 -8.24 -9.17
CA ASP A 185 -15.99 -9.24 -9.84
C ASP A 185 -17.10 -9.82 -8.95
N ARG A 186 -17.09 -9.52 -7.64
CA ARG A 186 -18.04 -10.12 -6.69
C ARG A 186 -18.38 -9.19 -5.52
N VAL A 187 -19.63 -9.29 -5.08
CA VAL A 187 -20.14 -8.64 -3.88
C VAL A 187 -20.33 -9.70 -2.79
N ILE A 188 -19.75 -9.48 -1.61
CA ILE A 188 -19.90 -10.36 -0.44
C ILE A 188 -21.01 -9.82 0.46
N VAL A 189 -20.97 -8.52 0.77
CA VAL A 189 -22.00 -7.83 1.54
C VAL A 189 -22.44 -6.61 0.73
N PRO A 190 -23.74 -6.50 0.36
CA PRO A 190 -24.24 -5.39 -0.42
C PRO A 190 -24.30 -4.10 0.41
N GLY A 191 -24.37 -2.96 -0.28
CA GLY A 191 -24.51 -1.63 0.30
C GLY A 191 -23.56 -0.59 -0.29
N ARG A 192 -23.44 0.54 0.39
CA ARG A 192 -22.56 1.65 0.02
C ARG A 192 -21.83 2.15 1.24
N ALA A 193 -20.56 2.46 1.10
CA ALA A 193 -19.74 2.99 2.18
C ALA A 193 -18.78 4.03 1.64
N GLU A 194 -18.49 5.03 2.46
CA GLU A 194 -17.47 6.04 2.20
C GLU A 194 -16.55 6.13 3.41
N GLY A 195 -15.27 6.37 3.15
CA GLY A 195 -14.27 6.50 4.20
C GLY A 195 -12.87 6.53 3.63
N ARG A 196 -11.88 6.77 4.49
CA ARG A 196 -10.48 6.72 4.07
C ARG A 196 -10.06 5.29 3.75
N LEU A 197 -9.36 5.08 2.65
CA LEU A 197 -8.75 3.80 2.34
C LEU A 197 -7.58 3.52 3.29
N THR A 198 -7.46 2.30 3.80
CA THR A 198 -6.29 1.82 4.55
C THR A 198 -6.09 0.34 4.23
N GLY A 199 -4.99 -0.24 4.68
CA GLY A 199 -4.73 -1.67 4.55
C GLY A 199 -3.57 -1.95 3.62
N GLY A 200 -3.68 -2.99 2.79
CA GLY A 200 -2.61 -3.54 1.96
C GLY A 200 -2.50 -5.05 2.12
N ASN A 201 -1.26 -5.54 2.21
CA ASN A 201 -0.98 -6.97 2.31
C ASN A 201 -1.42 -7.56 3.67
N LEU A 202 -2.26 -8.61 3.64
CA LEU A 202 -2.86 -9.21 4.84
C LEU A 202 -1.79 -9.75 5.81
N ALA A 203 -0.81 -10.51 5.32
CA ALA A 203 0.27 -11.04 6.16
C ALA A 203 1.05 -9.93 6.89
N LEU A 204 1.33 -8.82 6.20
CA LEU A 204 1.99 -7.68 6.82
C LEU A 204 1.09 -6.96 7.83
N LEU A 205 -0.19 -6.78 7.54
CA LEU A 205 -1.13 -6.17 8.50
C LEU A 205 -1.24 -7.02 9.77
N ALA A 206 -1.30 -8.34 9.65
CA ALA A 206 -1.30 -9.26 10.79
C ALA A 206 0.02 -9.21 11.58
N ALA A 207 1.17 -9.11 10.89
CA ALA A 207 2.48 -8.99 11.53
C ALA A 207 2.67 -7.67 12.31
N LEU A 208 1.93 -6.62 11.97
CA LEU A 208 1.97 -5.32 12.66
C LEU A 208 1.06 -5.26 13.89
N CYS A 209 0.24 -6.28 14.15
CA CYS A 209 -0.60 -6.35 15.35
C CYS A 209 0.24 -6.19 16.64
N GLY A 210 -0.24 -5.36 17.56
CA GLY A 210 0.47 -5.08 18.82
C GLY A 210 1.64 -4.10 18.70
N THR A 211 1.92 -3.58 17.49
CA THR A 211 2.89 -2.49 17.29
C THR A 211 2.18 -1.13 17.19
N PRO A 212 2.91 0.00 17.31
CA PRO A 212 2.33 1.34 17.09
C PRO A 212 1.69 1.52 15.70
N TYR A 213 2.12 0.71 14.73
CA TYR A 213 1.74 0.77 13.31
C TYR A 213 0.58 -0.17 12.94
N ALA A 214 -0.07 -0.78 13.95
CA ALA A 214 -1.19 -1.68 13.74
C ALA A 214 -2.31 -1.02 12.90
N LEU A 215 -3.03 -1.84 12.13
CA LEU A 215 -4.17 -1.39 11.35
C LEU A 215 -5.25 -0.80 12.27
N ARG A 216 -5.80 0.35 11.86
CA ARG A 216 -6.96 0.99 12.51
C ARG A 216 -8.07 1.14 11.49
N ALA A 217 -9.12 0.31 11.59
CA ALA A 217 -10.20 0.30 10.61
C ALA A 217 -11.36 1.27 10.89
N ARG A 218 -11.48 1.82 12.11
CA ARG A 218 -12.65 2.62 12.50
C ARG A 218 -12.95 3.77 11.52
N GLY A 219 -14.14 3.73 10.90
CA GLY A 219 -14.60 4.72 9.92
C GLY A 219 -13.87 4.67 8.57
N ARG A 220 -13.10 3.60 8.31
CA ARG A 220 -12.25 3.46 7.12
C ARG A 220 -12.70 2.31 6.23
N ILE A 221 -12.31 2.37 4.97
CA ILE A 221 -12.43 1.28 4.01
C ILE A 221 -11.12 0.48 4.02
N VAL A 222 -11.20 -0.82 4.31
CA VAL A 222 -10.03 -1.68 4.48
C VAL A 222 -9.77 -2.48 3.22
N LEU A 223 -8.64 -2.21 2.57
CA LEU A 223 -8.08 -3.04 1.49
C LEU A 223 -7.31 -4.22 2.08
N LEU A 224 -7.65 -5.44 1.66
CA LEU A 224 -6.90 -6.65 1.95
C LEU A 224 -6.55 -7.38 0.66
N GLU A 225 -5.29 -7.78 0.52
CA GLU A 225 -4.78 -8.58 -0.59
C GLU A 225 -3.65 -9.47 -0.07
N ASP A 226 -3.34 -10.57 -0.75
CA ASP A 226 -2.17 -11.39 -0.41
C ASP A 226 -1.67 -12.24 -1.59
N VAL A 227 -0.53 -12.90 -1.38
CA VAL A 227 0.09 -13.79 -2.36
C VAL A 227 0.70 -15.01 -1.68
N THR A 228 0.59 -16.19 -2.30
CA THR A 228 1.19 -17.46 -1.82
C THR A 228 0.72 -17.95 -0.44
N GLU A 229 -0.43 -17.46 0.04
CA GLU A 229 -0.96 -17.84 1.35
C GLU A 229 -2.16 -18.79 1.21
N GLU A 230 -1.99 -20.01 1.73
CA GLU A 230 -3.06 -21.01 1.76
C GLU A 230 -4.27 -20.54 2.59
N PRO A 231 -5.50 -21.01 2.30
CA PRO A 231 -6.71 -20.53 2.96
C PRO A 231 -6.69 -20.61 4.49
N TYR A 232 -6.08 -21.65 5.09
CA TYR A 232 -5.95 -21.77 6.54
C TYR A 232 -4.99 -20.74 7.17
N ARG A 233 -4.06 -20.19 6.39
CA ARG A 233 -3.17 -19.11 6.85
C ARG A 233 -3.89 -17.77 6.77
N ILE A 234 -4.67 -17.56 5.71
CA ILE A 234 -5.56 -16.41 5.57
C ILE A 234 -6.56 -16.37 6.73
N ASP A 235 -7.20 -17.50 7.03
CA ASP A 235 -8.09 -17.67 8.19
C ASP A 235 -7.42 -17.19 9.49
N ARG A 236 -6.22 -17.72 9.76
CA ARG A 236 -5.44 -17.38 10.96
C ARG A 236 -5.15 -15.89 11.04
N MET A 237 -4.75 -15.27 9.93
CA MET A 237 -4.38 -13.84 9.88
C MET A 237 -5.59 -12.92 10.03
N VAL A 238 -6.70 -13.23 9.36
CA VAL A 238 -7.95 -12.49 9.52
C VAL A 238 -8.50 -12.65 10.94
N THR A 239 -8.49 -13.87 11.48
CA THR A 239 -8.88 -14.16 12.87
C THR A 239 -8.03 -13.35 13.86
N GLN A 240 -6.72 -13.25 13.64
CA GLN A 240 -5.84 -12.43 14.48
C GLN A 240 -6.23 -10.94 14.41
N LEU A 241 -6.49 -10.39 13.22
CA LEU A 241 -6.93 -8.99 13.07
C LEU A 241 -8.27 -8.72 13.75
N LEU A 242 -9.22 -9.65 13.66
CA LEU A 242 -10.51 -9.58 14.36
C LEU A 242 -10.32 -9.61 15.88
N GLN A 243 -9.55 -10.56 16.40
CA GLN A 243 -9.32 -10.70 17.85
C GLN A 243 -8.52 -9.54 18.45
N ALA A 244 -7.65 -8.92 17.66
CA ALA A 244 -6.90 -7.72 18.06
C ALA A 244 -7.75 -6.43 18.01
N GLY A 245 -8.98 -6.48 17.50
CA GLY A 245 -9.84 -5.31 17.29
C GLY A 245 -9.37 -4.40 16.15
N CYS A 246 -8.44 -4.86 15.30
CA CYS A 246 -7.88 -4.07 14.20
C CYS A 246 -8.94 -3.72 13.13
N LEU A 247 -9.97 -4.55 13.01
CA LEU A 247 -11.09 -4.38 12.07
C LEU A 247 -12.32 -3.72 12.69
N ASP A 248 -12.27 -3.36 13.99
CA ASP A 248 -13.42 -2.80 14.69
C ASP A 248 -13.86 -1.47 14.09
N GLY A 249 -15.15 -1.40 13.74
CA GLY A 249 -15.75 -0.19 13.20
C GLY A 249 -15.33 0.15 11.77
N ALA A 250 -14.80 -0.80 11.00
CA ALA A 250 -14.64 -0.65 9.55
C ALA A 250 -15.93 -0.08 8.92
N ALA A 251 -15.79 0.82 7.94
CA ALA A 251 -16.91 1.33 7.16
C ALA A 251 -17.23 0.43 5.96
N GLY A 252 -16.22 -0.28 5.45
CA GLY A 252 -16.34 -1.21 4.34
C GLY A 252 -15.04 -1.98 4.11
N ILE A 253 -15.12 -3.05 3.33
CA ILE A 253 -13.98 -3.91 3.02
C ILE A 253 -13.84 -4.07 1.51
N VAL A 254 -12.59 -4.02 1.05
CA VAL A 254 -12.20 -4.21 -0.34
C VAL A 254 -11.20 -5.36 -0.37
N LEU A 255 -11.54 -6.45 -1.04
CA LEU A 255 -10.64 -7.57 -1.23
C LEU A 255 -10.02 -7.49 -2.63
N GLY A 256 -8.71 -7.29 -2.67
CA GLY A 256 -7.92 -7.22 -3.88
C GLY A 256 -7.65 -8.59 -4.49
N SER A 257 -6.45 -8.74 -5.06
CA SER A 257 -5.97 -9.97 -5.64
C SER A 257 -5.46 -10.95 -4.58
N TRP A 258 -5.65 -12.25 -4.83
CA TRP A 258 -5.20 -13.35 -3.99
C TRP A 258 -4.41 -14.37 -4.82
N VAL A 259 -3.21 -13.99 -5.25
CA VAL A 259 -2.42 -14.75 -6.22
C VAL A 259 -1.80 -15.98 -5.55
N ASP A 260 -1.97 -17.16 -6.14
CA ASP A 260 -1.44 -18.43 -5.61
C ASP A 260 -1.90 -18.73 -4.15
N CYS A 261 -3.10 -18.29 -3.77
CA CYS A 261 -3.65 -18.46 -2.42
C CYS A 261 -4.69 -19.60 -2.30
N GLY A 262 -4.78 -20.49 -3.30
CA GLY A 262 -5.90 -21.44 -3.41
C GLY A 262 -7.24 -20.72 -3.65
N ASP A 263 -8.31 -21.17 -2.99
CA ASP A 263 -9.60 -20.47 -2.96
C ASP A 263 -9.83 -19.82 -1.58
N PRO A 264 -9.50 -18.53 -1.42
CA PRO A 264 -9.64 -17.83 -0.14
C PRO A 264 -11.05 -17.31 0.11
N LEU A 265 -11.92 -17.25 -0.91
CA LEU A 265 -13.20 -16.57 -0.82
C LEU A 265 -14.14 -17.16 0.26
N PRO A 266 -14.25 -18.49 0.42
CA PRO A 266 -15.10 -19.06 1.47
C PRO A 266 -14.68 -18.60 2.86
N VAL A 267 -13.39 -18.64 3.18
CA VAL A 267 -12.83 -18.22 4.46
C VAL A 267 -13.02 -16.72 4.68
N LEU A 268 -12.71 -15.89 3.68
CA LEU A 268 -12.90 -14.44 3.77
C LEU A 268 -14.36 -14.07 3.97
N THR A 269 -15.28 -14.76 3.27
CA THR A 269 -16.72 -14.54 3.41
C THR A 269 -17.19 -14.91 4.81
N GLU A 270 -16.80 -16.09 5.30
CA GLU A 270 -17.17 -16.59 6.64
C GLU A 270 -16.73 -15.61 7.74
N LEU A 271 -15.50 -15.10 7.66
CA LEU A 271 -14.91 -14.27 8.70
C LEU A 271 -15.30 -12.78 8.61
N LEU A 272 -15.48 -12.24 7.40
CA LEU A 272 -15.67 -10.80 7.20
C LEU A 272 -17.13 -10.40 7.00
N ALA A 273 -17.98 -11.25 6.41
CA ALA A 273 -19.40 -10.93 6.26
C ALA A 273 -20.13 -10.61 7.59
N PRO A 274 -19.81 -11.27 8.73
CA PRO A 274 -20.41 -10.93 10.03
C PRO A 274 -20.13 -9.50 10.52
N LEU A 275 -19.15 -8.79 9.97
CA LEU A 275 -18.94 -7.38 10.28
C LEU A 275 -20.10 -6.50 9.78
N GLY A 276 -20.90 -6.98 8.82
CA GLY A 276 -22.12 -6.32 8.35
C GLY A 276 -21.88 -5.06 7.52
N VAL A 277 -20.67 -4.89 6.99
CA VAL A 277 -20.26 -3.70 6.22
C VAL A 277 -20.11 -4.02 4.75
N PRO A 278 -20.38 -3.07 3.83
CA PRO A 278 -20.25 -3.27 2.39
C PRO A 278 -18.90 -3.86 2.03
N THR A 279 -18.92 -4.99 1.32
CA THR A 279 -17.72 -5.77 1.01
C THR A 279 -17.73 -6.21 -0.45
N VAL A 280 -16.72 -5.78 -1.19
CA VAL A 280 -16.48 -6.16 -2.61
C VAL A 280 -15.16 -6.91 -2.74
N ALA A 281 -15.07 -7.79 -3.72
CA ALA A 281 -13.89 -8.63 -3.95
C ALA A 281 -13.51 -8.73 -5.43
N GLY A 282 -12.31 -9.26 -5.68
CA GLY A 282 -11.77 -9.47 -7.02
C GLY A 282 -11.28 -8.18 -7.67
N LEU A 283 -10.97 -7.15 -6.88
CA LEU A 283 -10.38 -5.94 -7.43
C LEU A 283 -8.95 -6.26 -7.91
N PRO A 284 -8.52 -5.72 -9.07
CA PRO A 284 -7.17 -5.90 -9.60
C PRO A 284 -6.14 -5.05 -8.83
N VAL A 285 -6.09 -5.17 -7.51
CA VAL A 285 -5.18 -4.46 -6.60
C VAL A 285 -4.42 -5.48 -5.76
N GLY A 286 -3.09 -5.45 -5.76
CA GLY A 286 -2.26 -6.41 -5.03
C GLY A 286 -1.17 -7.00 -5.92
N HIS A 287 -1.05 -8.32 -5.98
CA HIS A 287 -0.01 -9.04 -6.73
C HIS A 287 -0.43 -9.54 -8.12
N GLY A 288 -1.69 -9.36 -8.51
CA GLY A 288 -2.22 -9.77 -9.82
C GLY A 288 -1.79 -8.87 -10.98
N ALA A 289 -2.15 -9.27 -12.20
CA ALA A 289 -2.04 -8.46 -13.41
C ALA A 289 -3.43 -8.40 -14.11
N PRO A 290 -3.98 -7.21 -14.39
CA PRO A 290 -3.41 -5.88 -14.11
C PRO A 290 -3.31 -5.56 -12.61
N GLN A 291 -2.42 -4.62 -12.27
CA GLN A 291 -2.15 -4.14 -10.92
C GLN A 291 -2.48 -2.65 -10.80
N MET A 292 -3.68 -2.33 -10.33
CA MET A 292 -4.15 -0.97 -10.14
C MET A 292 -3.47 -0.29 -8.94
N SER A 293 -3.29 1.02 -9.07
CA SER A 293 -2.68 1.85 -8.02
C SER A 293 -3.76 2.51 -7.17
N MET A 294 -3.63 2.44 -5.85
CA MET A 294 -4.60 2.99 -4.89
C MET A 294 -3.90 3.95 -3.94
N TRP A 295 -4.42 5.17 -3.79
CA TRP A 295 -3.96 6.05 -2.72
C TRP A 295 -4.51 5.58 -1.38
N LEU A 296 -3.61 5.18 -0.48
CA LEU A 296 -3.97 4.92 0.90
C LEU A 296 -4.12 6.25 1.64
N GLU A 297 -5.01 6.25 2.62
CA GLU A 297 -5.40 7.39 3.46
C GLU A 297 -6.17 8.50 2.73
N THR A 298 -6.60 8.28 1.48
CA THR A 298 -7.56 9.14 0.75
C THR A 298 -8.99 8.64 0.89
N ASN A 299 -9.97 9.53 0.72
CA ASN A 299 -11.38 9.15 0.74
C ASN A 299 -11.72 8.31 -0.50
N VAL A 300 -12.41 7.20 -0.29
CA VAL A 300 -12.94 6.35 -1.36
C VAL A 300 -14.39 6.00 -1.05
N ALA A 301 -15.10 5.56 -2.09
CA ALA A 301 -16.49 5.09 -1.98
C ALA A 301 -16.62 3.67 -2.56
N ILE A 302 -17.18 2.75 -1.78
CA ILE A 302 -17.62 1.43 -2.28
C ILE A 302 -19.04 1.58 -2.82
N VAL A 303 -19.24 1.12 -4.06
CA VAL A 303 -20.54 1.00 -4.70
C VAL A 303 -20.74 -0.45 -5.12
N THR A 304 -21.49 -1.21 -4.32
CA THR A 304 -21.65 -2.65 -4.57
C THR A 304 -22.50 -2.95 -5.81
N GLU A 305 -23.41 -2.06 -6.21
CA GLU A 305 -24.22 -2.25 -7.43
C GLU A 305 -23.36 -2.32 -8.70
N SER A 306 -22.25 -1.59 -8.73
CA SER A 306 -21.25 -1.64 -9.80
C SER A 306 -20.01 -2.45 -9.42
N CYS A 307 -20.02 -3.10 -8.25
CA CYS A 307 -18.87 -3.80 -7.67
C CYS A 307 -17.57 -2.98 -7.72
N SER A 308 -17.64 -1.68 -7.44
CA SER A 308 -16.51 -0.78 -7.69
C SER A 308 -16.14 0.07 -6.48
N VAL A 309 -14.90 0.56 -6.52
CA VAL A 309 -14.34 1.54 -5.59
C VAL A 309 -13.96 2.79 -6.37
N ALA A 310 -14.55 3.93 -6.01
CA ALA A 310 -14.27 5.24 -6.60
C ALA A 310 -13.47 6.14 -5.63
N GLY A 311 -12.88 7.23 -6.12
CA GLY A 311 -12.03 8.12 -5.31
C GLY A 311 -10.62 7.58 -5.06
N THR A 312 -10.17 6.62 -5.87
CA THR A 312 -8.89 5.91 -5.70
C THR A 312 -7.67 6.77 -6.00
N PHE A 313 -7.86 7.95 -6.59
CA PHE A 313 -6.84 8.97 -6.77
C PHE A 313 -6.96 10.10 -5.77
N ARG A 314 -5.89 10.89 -5.68
CA ARG A 314 -5.86 12.09 -4.84
C ARG A 314 -6.92 13.05 -5.35
N ASP A 315 -8.09 13.05 -4.70
CA ASP A 315 -9.08 14.11 -4.84
C ASP A 315 -8.39 15.44 -4.52
N SER A 316 -8.52 16.39 -5.43
CA SER A 316 -8.17 17.78 -5.19
C SER A 316 -9.43 18.51 -4.74
N ASP A 317 -9.37 19.16 -3.59
CA ASP A 317 -9.85 20.52 -3.44
C ASP A 317 -9.20 21.20 -2.23
N ALA A 318 -8.11 21.92 -2.53
CA ALA A 318 -8.05 23.34 -2.19
C ALA A 318 -7.06 23.99 -3.17
N ALA A 319 -7.59 24.59 -4.22
CA ALA A 319 -6.96 25.77 -4.77
C ALA A 319 -6.84 26.80 -3.62
N THR A 320 -5.61 27.07 -3.20
CA THR A 320 -5.21 28.32 -2.53
C THR A 320 -3.80 28.63 -2.96
#